data_AF-A0AAW9IKH6-F1
#
_entry.id   AF-A0AAW9IKH6-F1
#
_cell.length_a   1.000
_cell.length_b   1.000
_cell.length_c   1.000
_cell.angle_alpha   90.00
_cell.angle_beta   90.00
_cell.angle_gamma   90.00
#
_symmetry.space_group_name_H-M   'P 1'
#
loop_
_entity.id
_entity.type
_entity.pdbx_description
1 polymer ?
#
loop_
_entity_poly.entity_id
_entity_poly.type
_entity_poly.pdbx_seq_one_letter_code
_entity_poly.pdbx_strand_id
1 'polypeptide(L)'
;IGSRPIALHLKGFKLLGAEIEIGHGFVEAKAKKLKGNRIYLDFPSVGATENLLMASVLAGGTTIIENAAEEPEIWDLANFLNSMGAKVQGAGMGKITVEGVDSLTGISYKPIYDRVEAGTFMVAAAITNSKIIINGANEDHLRPTIEKLKECGVTFE
;
A
#
# COMPACT_ATOMS: atom_id res chain seq x y z
N ILE A 1 18.05 -8.92 1.46
CA ILE A 1 17.27 -8.90 2.73
C ILE A 1 16.55 -10.21 3.06
N GLY A 2 16.20 -11.09 2.09
CA GLY A 2 15.58 -12.40 2.38
C GLY A 2 14.73 -12.91 1.22
N SER A 3 14.16 -14.12 1.35
CA SER A 3 13.17 -14.65 0.39
C SER A 3 11.87 -13.86 0.49
N ARG A 4 11.27 -13.52 -0.65
CA ARG A 4 10.01 -12.75 -0.75
C ARG A 4 9.02 -13.48 -1.66
N PRO A 5 8.32 -14.51 -1.14
CA PRO A 5 7.37 -15.28 -1.93
C PRO A 5 6.12 -14.45 -2.25
N ILE A 6 5.53 -14.68 -3.42
CA ILE A 6 4.32 -13.99 -3.90
C ILE A 6 3.02 -14.75 -3.60
N ALA A 7 3.07 -15.76 -2.72
CA ALA A 7 1.94 -16.67 -2.46
C ALA A 7 0.65 -15.93 -2.04
N LEU A 8 0.78 -14.84 -1.27
CA LEU A 8 -0.34 -14.01 -0.83
C LEU A 8 -1.08 -13.33 -1.99
N HIS A 9 -0.35 -12.85 -2.99
CA HIS A 9 -0.94 -12.25 -4.19
C HIS A 9 -1.78 -13.29 -4.94
N LEU A 10 -1.21 -14.47 -5.16
CA LEU A 10 -1.87 -15.55 -5.90
C LEU A 10 -3.09 -16.11 -5.16
N LYS A 11 -2.99 -16.28 -3.83
CA LYS A 11 -4.11 -16.68 -2.97
C LYS A 11 -5.25 -15.67 -3.07
N GLY A 12 -4.95 -14.37 -2.98
CA GLY A 12 -5.96 -13.33 -3.09
C GLY A 12 -6.62 -13.26 -4.48
N PHE A 13 -5.84 -13.37 -5.57
CA PHE A 13 -6.42 -13.41 -6.92
C PHE A 13 -7.31 -14.65 -7.14
N LYS A 14 -6.94 -15.82 -6.61
CA LYS A 14 -7.81 -17.01 -6.60
C LYS A 14 -9.13 -16.75 -5.89
N LEU A 15 -9.09 -16.08 -4.72
CA LEU A 15 -10.30 -15.71 -3.97
C LEU A 15 -11.19 -14.72 -4.72
N LEU A 16 -10.61 -13.86 -5.57
CA LEU A 16 -11.35 -12.99 -6.49
C LEU A 16 -11.88 -13.71 -7.74
N GLY A 17 -11.63 -15.02 -7.86
CA GLY A 17 -12.12 -15.86 -8.96
C GLY A 17 -11.16 -16.01 -10.15
N ALA A 18 -9.86 -15.71 -9.98
CA ALA A 18 -8.85 -15.97 -11.00
C ALA A 18 -8.32 -17.41 -10.94
N GLU A 19 -8.16 -18.04 -12.09
CA GLU A 19 -7.37 -19.26 -12.27
C GLU A 19 -5.90 -18.87 -12.39
N ILE A 20 -5.04 -19.54 -11.61
CA ILE A 20 -3.60 -19.24 -11.57
C ILE A 20 -2.82 -20.48 -11.99
N GLU A 21 -1.96 -20.31 -12.98
CA GLU A 21 -0.98 -21.29 -13.44
C GLU A 21 0.43 -20.73 -13.25
N ILE A 22 1.34 -21.56 -12.74
CA ILE A 22 2.75 -21.19 -12.52
C ILE A 22 3.59 -22.18 -13.30
N GLY A 23 4.35 -21.70 -14.28
CA GLY A 23 5.12 -22.55 -15.16
C GLY A 23 6.13 -21.75 -15.97
N HIS A 24 7.23 -22.38 -16.37
CA HIS A 24 8.25 -21.79 -17.26
C HIS A 24 8.81 -20.42 -16.80
N GLY A 25 8.79 -20.13 -15.49
CA GLY A 25 9.23 -18.85 -14.94
C GLY A 25 8.19 -17.73 -14.97
N PHE A 26 6.95 -18.03 -15.37
CA PHE A 26 5.84 -17.08 -15.45
C PHE A 26 4.71 -17.43 -14.48
N VAL A 27 3.93 -16.41 -14.15
CA VAL A 27 2.65 -16.53 -13.48
C VAL A 27 1.58 -16.10 -14.47
N GLU A 28 0.69 -17.02 -14.83
CA GLU A 28 -0.49 -16.72 -15.64
C GLU A 28 -1.72 -16.65 -14.73
N ALA A 29 -2.45 -15.54 -14.79
CA ALA A 29 -3.70 -15.33 -14.08
C ALA A 29 -4.83 -15.02 -15.06
N LYS A 30 -5.89 -15.83 -15.07
CA LYS A 30 -7.02 -15.69 -16.00
C LYS A 30 -8.34 -15.65 -15.25
N ALA A 31 -9.22 -14.71 -15.60
CA ALA A 31 -10.57 -14.62 -15.07
C ALA A 31 -11.51 -14.07 -16.13
N LYS A 32 -12.72 -14.65 -16.28
CA LYS A 32 -13.76 -14.06 -17.15
C LYS A 32 -14.28 -12.73 -16.59
N LYS A 33 -14.45 -12.69 -15.27
CA LYS A 33 -14.78 -11.49 -14.49
C LYS A 33 -14.34 -11.73 -13.05
N LEU A 34 -13.58 -10.80 -12.47
CA LEU A 34 -13.26 -10.85 -11.05
C LEU A 34 -14.52 -10.57 -10.23
N LYS A 35 -14.62 -11.21 -9.06
CA LYS A 35 -15.73 -11.05 -8.13
C LYS A 35 -15.19 -10.68 -6.76
N GLY A 36 -15.81 -9.68 -6.14
CA GLY A 36 -15.45 -9.29 -4.78
C GLY A 36 -15.64 -10.44 -3.79
N ASN A 37 -14.73 -10.53 -2.83
CA ASN A 37 -14.73 -11.56 -1.80
C ASN A 37 -14.09 -11.04 -0.50
N ARG A 38 -14.16 -11.81 0.59
CA ARG A 38 -13.42 -11.53 1.82
C ARG A 38 -12.07 -12.26 1.78
N ILE A 39 -10.99 -11.51 1.95
CA ILE A 39 -9.62 -11.98 1.85
C ILE A 39 -8.90 -11.64 3.15
N TYR A 40 -8.40 -12.66 3.84
CA TYR A 40 -7.52 -12.50 4.98
C TYR A 40 -6.07 -12.74 4.55
N LEU A 41 -5.20 -11.75 4.77
CA LEU A 41 -3.77 -11.87 4.51
C LEU A 41 -3.06 -12.43 5.74
N ASP A 42 -2.29 -13.51 5.56
CA ASP A 42 -1.57 -14.15 6.67
C ASP A 42 -0.41 -13.26 7.20
N PHE A 43 -0.02 -12.25 6.41
CA PHE A 43 0.94 -11.20 6.75
C PHE A 43 0.55 -9.92 6.02
N PRO A 44 0.67 -8.72 6.63
CA PRO A 44 0.35 -7.43 6.00
C PRO A 44 1.38 -7.07 4.93
N SER A 45 1.32 -7.76 3.80
CA SER A 45 2.20 -7.53 2.66
C SER A 45 1.74 -6.30 1.88
N VAL A 46 2.63 -5.31 1.78
CA VAL A 46 2.43 -4.09 0.98
C VAL A 46 2.02 -4.43 -0.45
N GLY A 47 2.86 -5.15 -1.18
CA GLY A 47 2.59 -5.49 -2.58
C GLY A 47 1.35 -6.36 -2.78
N ALA A 48 1.03 -7.27 -1.85
CA ALA A 48 -0.20 -8.06 -1.95
C ALA A 48 -1.43 -7.17 -1.73
N THR A 49 -1.36 -6.25 -0.77
CA THR A 49 -2.42 -5.28 -0.48
C THR A 49 -2.68 -4.39 -1.69
N GLU A 50 -1.63 -3.83 -2.30
CA GLU A 50 -1.71 -2.99 -3.51
C GLU A 50 -2.37 -3.73 -4.68
N ASN A 51 -1.88 -4.94 -5.00
CA ASN A 51 -2.41 -5.74 -6.10
C ASN A 51 -3.89 -6.10 -5.91
N LEU A 52 -4.26 -6.52 -4.70
CA LEU A 52 -5.64 -6.90 -4.41
C LEU A 52 -6.55 -5.67 -4.39
N LEU A 53 -6.09 -4.55 -3.85
CA LEU A 53 -6.81 -3.28 -3.90
C LEU A 53 -7.11 -2.88 -5.35
N MET A 54 -6.10 -2.86 -6.21
CA MET A 54 -6.25 -2.50 -7.63
C MET A 54 -7.09 -3.51 -8.43
N ALA A 55 -7.01 -4.81 -8.11
CA ALA A 55 -7.86 -5.80 -8.77
C ALA A 55 -9.33 -5.68 -8.34
N SER A 56 -9.57 -5.31 -7.08
CA SER A 56 -10.90 -5.21 -6.50
C SER A 56 -11.70 -4.00 -6.97
N VAL A 57 -11.08 -2.90 -7.38
CA VAL A 57 -11.80 -1.70 -7.81
C VAL A 57 -12.68 -1.91 -9.04
N LEU A 58 -12.35 -2.87 -9.92
CA LEU A 58 -13.17 -3.25 -11.09
C LEU A 58 -13.80 -4.65 -10.97
N ALA A 59 -13.67 -5.30 -9.81
CA ALA A 59 -14.30 -6.59 -9.56
C ALA A 59 -15.81 -6.42 -9.32
N GLY A 60 -16.62 -7.40 -9.72
CA GLY A 60 -18.07 -7.35 -9.44
C GLY A 60 -18.36 -7.58 -7.95
N GLY A 61 -19.00 -6.62 -7.28
CA GLY A 61 -19.42 -6.73 -5.88
C GLY A 61 -18.43 -6.08 -4.90
N THR A 62 -18.45 -6.52 -3.64
CA THR A 62 -17.64 -5.93 -2.57
C THR A 62 -16.48 -6.84 -2.19
N THR A 63 -15.27 -6.29 -2.12
CA THR A 63 -14.10 -6.97 -1.54
C THR A 63 -13.80 -6.42 -0.17
N ILE A 64 -13.46 -7.29 0.78
CA ILE A 64 -12.91 -6.91 2.09
C ILE A 64 -11.53 -7.55 2.23
N ILE A 65 -10.50 -6.74 2.37
CA ILE A 65 -9.11 -7.18 2.61
C ILE A 65 -8.81 -6.93 4.09
N GLU A 66 -8.53 -8.00 4.82
CA GLU A 66 -8.23 -7.97 6.26
C GLU A 66 -6.77 -8.29 6.52
N ASN A 67 -6.22 -7.69 7.58
CA ASN A 67 -4.79 -7.67 7.86
C ASN A 67 -4.00 -7.07 6.68
N ALA A 68 -4.56 -6.00 6.10
CA ALA A 68 -3.95 -5.24 5.02
C ALA A 68 -2.75 -4.44 5.53
N ALA A 69 -1.83 -4.13 4.61
CA ALA A 69 -0.74 -3.20 4.85
C ALA A 69 -1.28 -1.80 5.23
N GLU A 70 -0.58 -1.11 6.12
CA GLU A 70 -1.02 0.16 6.75
C GLU A 70 -0.10 1.33 6.37
N GLU A 71 0.89 1.08 5.52
CA GLU A 71 1.87 2.05 5.11
C GLU A 71 1.23 3.26 4.39
N PRO A 72 1.82 4.47 4.52
CA PRO A 72 1.30 5.68 3.87
C PRO A 72 1.08 5.54 2.36
N GLU A 73 1.88 4.69 1.71
CA GLU A 73 1.79 4.40 0.28
C GLU A 73 0.47 3.66 -0.07
N ILE A 74 -0.06 2.84 0.84
CA ILE A 74 -1.38 2.17 0.67
C ILE A 74 -2.51 3.19 0.73
N TRP A 75 -2.41 4.14 1.66
CA TRP A 75 -3.38 5.23 1.78
C TRP A 75 -3.35 6.15 0.55
N ASP A 76 -2.16 6.49 0.04
CA ASP A 76 -2.01 7.31 -1.16
C ASP A 76 -2.59 6.63 -2.41
N LEU A 77 -2.33 5.32 -2.58
CA LEU A 77 -2.92 4.53 -3.67
C LEU A 77 -4.44 4.52 -3.58
N ALA A 78 -5.01 4.34 -2.38
CA ALA A 78 -6.46 4.37 -2.19
C ALA A 78 -7.06 5.74 -2.54
N ASN A 79 -6.41 6.84 -2.17
CA ASN A 79 -6.86 8.19 -2.53
C ASN A 79 -6.77 8.45 -4.03
N PHE A 80 -5.70 7.98 -4.68
CA PHE A 80 -5.56 8.04 -6.13
C PHE A 80 -6.72 7.31 -6.81
N LEU A 81 -6.98 6.06 -6.43
CA LEU A 81 -8.08 5.25 -6.98
C LEU A 81 -9.44 5.90 -6.73
N ASN A 82 -9.70 6.41 -5.53
CA ASN A 82 -10.94 7.13 -5.21
C ASN A 82 -11.10 8.41 -6.06
N SER A 83 -10.01 9.13 -6.31
CA SER A 83 -10.02 10.31 -7.18
C SER A 83 -10.33 9.96 -8.65
N MET A 84 -10.09 8.70 -9.06
CA MET A 84 -10.52 8.17 -10.35
C MET A 84 -11.97 7.66 -10.37
N GLY A 85 -12.68 7.69 -9.24
CA GLY A 85 -14.06 7.22 -9.11
C GLY A 85 -14.22 5.83 -8.47
N ALA A 86 -13.15 5.24 -7.93
CA ALA A 86 -13.27 4.04 -7.12
C ALA A 86 -13.98 4.31 -5.78
N LYS A 87 -14.39 3.22 -5.10
CA LYS A 87 -15.01 3.27 -3.77
C LYS A 87 -14.22 2.43 -2.78
N VAL A 88 -13.11 3.00 -2.31
CA VAL A 88 -12.17 2.39 -1.36
C VAL A 88 -12.28 3.08 0.00
N GLN A 89 -12.41 2.28 1.07
CA GLN A 89 -12.47 2.76 2.45
C GLN A 89 -11.56 1.94 3.36
N GLY A 90 -11.04 2.55 4.43
CA GLY A 90 -10.25 1.87 5.47
C GLY A 90 -8.77 1.62 5.14
N ALA A 91 -8.25 2.20 4.05
CA ALA A 91 -6.81 2.17 3.76
C ALA A 91 -6.01 2.85 4.89
N GLY A 92 -4.94 2.20 5.34
CA GLY A 92 -4.15 2.65 6.50
C GLY A 92 -4.71 2.21 7.86
N MET A 93 -5.75 1.38 7.92
CA MET A 93 -6.39 0.90 9.17
C MET A 93 -6.44 -0.63 9.30
N GLY A 94 -5.63 -1.35 8.51
CA GLY A 94 -5.53 -2.82 8.56
C GLY A 94 -6.72 -3.58 7.96
N LYS A 95 -7.81 -2.88 7.63
CA LYS A 95 -8.99 -3.45 6.95
C LYS A 95 -9.47 -2.51 5.84
N ILE A 96 -9.37 -2.97 4.60
CA ILE A 96 -9.79 -2.23 3.41
C ILE A 96 -11.09 -2.82 2.87
N THR A 97 -12.08 -1.98 2.62
CA THR A 97 -13.33 -2.36 1.94
C THR A 97 -13.41 -1.66 0.60
N VAL A 98 -13.66 -2.42 -0.46
CA VAL A 98 -13.73 -1.93 -1.83
C VAL A 98 -15.07 -2.33 -2.43
N GLU A 99 -15.89 -1.37 -2.81
CA GLU A 99 -17.05 -1.61 -3.66
C GLU A 99 -16.61 -1.44 -5.12
N GLY A 100 -16.64 -2.52 -5.90
CA GLY A 100 -16.19 -2.46 -7.28
C GLY A 100 -17.12 -1.63 -8.16
N VAL A 101 -16.52 -0.92 -9.12
CA VAL A 101 -17.19 -0.03 -10.07
C VAL A 101 -16.99 -0.52 -11.51
N ASP A 102 -17.82 -0.05 -12.43
CA ASP A 102 -17.76 -0.50 -13.83
C ASP A 102 -16.59 0.12 -14.61
N SER A 103 -16.15 1.31 -14.22
CA SER A 103 -15.08 2.05 -14.90
C SER A 103 -14.40 3.06 -13.98
N LEU A 104 -13.16 3.42 -14.32
CA LEU A 104 -12.41 4.52 -13.70
C LEU A 104 -12.18 5.63 -14.72
N THR A 105 -12.01 6.85 -14.23
CA THR A 105 -11.70 8.03 -15.06
C THR A 105 -10.24 8.43 -14.88
N GLY A 106 -9.55 8.76 -15.98
CA GLY A 106 -8.18 9.26 -15.92
C GLY A 106 -8.11 10.66 -15.28
N ILE A 107 -7.10 10.89 -14.44
CA ILE A 107 -6.91 12.15 -13.71
C ILE A 107 -5.43 12.56 -13.68
N SER A 108 -5.17 13.78 -13.24
CA SER A 108 -3.85 14.19 -12.74
C SER A 108 -3.84 14.06 -11.22
N TYR A 109 -2.81 13.42 -10.66
CA TYR A 109 -2.65 13.20 -9.23
C TYR A 109 -1.21 13.49 -8.81
N LYS A 110 -1.03 14.13 -7.65
CA LYS A 110 0.29 14.37 -7.07
C LYS A 110 0.49 13.36 -5.92
N PRO A 111 1.46 12.43 -6.02
CA PRO A 111 1.78 11.49 -4.96
C PRO A 111 2.27 12.18 -3.68
N ILE A 112 2.23 11.44 -2.57
CA ILE A 112 2.87 11.86 -1.31
C ILE A 112 4.40 11.98 -1.46
N TYR A 113 5.02 12.74 -0.56
CA TYR A 113 6.49 12.84 -0.47
C TYR A 113 7.11 11.57 0.13
N ASP A 114 8.36 11.29 -0.26
CA ASP A 114 9.08 10.08 0.13
C ASP A 114 9.55 10.15 1.59
N ARG A 115 8.94 9.33 2.45
CA ARG A 115 9.30 9.24 3.87
C ARG A 115 10.66 8.56 4.11
N VAL A 116 11.11 7.68 3.23
CA VAL A 116 12.41 7.01 3.38
C VAL A 116 13.53 7.98 3.04
N GLU A 117 13.35 8.79 2.00
CA GLU A 117 14.27 9.88 1.67
C GLU A 117 14.36 10.90 2.81
N ALA A 118 13.21 11.39 3.30
CA ALA A 118 13.16 12.32 4.43
C ALA A 118 13.88 11.73 5.67
N GLY A 119 13.57 10.48 6.02
CA GLY A 119 14.22 9.78 7.14
C GLY A 119 15.74 9.64 6.95
N THR A 120 16.20 9.44 5.71
CA THR A 120 17.63 9.36 5.39
C THR A 120 18.33 10.69 5.69
N PHE A 121 17.74 11.82 5.28
CA PHE A 121 18.29 13.15 5.61
C PHE A 121 18.23 13.46 7.11
N MET A 122 17.18 13.03 7.83
CA MET A 122 17.11 13.17 9.29
C MET A 122 18.28 12.46 9.98
N VAL A 123 18.56 11.21 9.60
CA VAL A 123 19.68 10.44 10.15
C VAL A 123 21.01 11.09 9.77
N ALA A 124 21.16 11.56 8.53
CA ALA A 124 22.37 12.25 8.09
C ALA A 124 22.65 13.49 8.95
N ALA A 125 21.65 14.34 9.18
CA ALA A 125 21.77 15.52 10.04
C ALA A 125 22.11 15.16 11.49
N ALA A 126 21.52 14.09 12.02
CA ALA A 126 21.80 13.61 13.38
C ALA A 126 23.26 13.19 13.55
N ILE A 127 23.82 12.40 12.62
CA ILE A 127 25.20 11.90 12.74
C ILE A 127 26.26 12.98 12.45
N THR A 128 25.90 14.03 11.70
CA THR A 128 26.80 15.17 11.42
C THR A 128 26.54 16.37 12.33
N ASN A 129 25.66 16.24 13.33
CA ASN A 129 25.24 17.31 14.24
C ASN A 129 24.87 18.61 13.50
N SER A 130 24.13 18.48 12.40
CA SER A 130 23.75 19.58 11.51
C SER A 130 22.29 19.98 11.71
N LYS A 131 21.98 21.28 11.56
CA LYS A 131 20.60 21.78 11.51
C LYS A 131 20.14 21.84 10.05
N ILE A 132 19.10 21.08 9.71
CA ILE A 132 18.49 21.05 8.37
C ILE A 132 16.98 21.31 8.45
N ILE A 133 16.39 21.73 7.33
CA ILE A 133 14.94 21.81 7.14
C ILE A 133 14.58 20.84 6.03
N ILE A 134 13.65 19.91 6.31
CA ILE A 134 13.14 18.96 5.33
C ILE A 134 11.76 19.42 4.88
N ASN A 135 11.67 19.94 3.66
CA ASN A 135 10.43 20.47 3.12
C ASN A 135 9.51 19.35 2.62
N GLY A 136 8.22 19.44 2.92
CA GLY A 136 7.19 18.51 2.43
C GLY A 136 7.11 17.16 3.18
N ALA A 137 7.99 16.91 4.15
CA ALA A 137 7.87 15.73 4.99
C ALA A 137 6.56 15.77 5.81
N ASN A 138 5.84 14.64 5.83
CA ASN A 138 4.73 14.45 6.76
C ASN A 138 5.25 13.70 8.00
N GLU A 139 5.23 14.37 9.15
CA GLU A 139 5.68 13.78 10.42
C GLU A 139 4.92 12.52 10.81
N ASP A 140 3.62 12.42 10.49
CA ASP A 140 2.82 11.24 10.81
C ASP A 140 3.36 9.99 10.10
N HIS A 141 3.89 10.14 8.89
CA HIS A 141 4.49 9.04 8.10
C HIS A 141 5.86 8.60 8.65
N LEU A 142 6.47 9.44 9.49
CA LEU A 142 7.85 9.30 9.98
C LEU A 142 7.90 9.06 11.49
N ARG A 143 6.75 8.98 12.17
CA ARG A 143 6.66 8.96 13.63
C ARG A 143 7.59 7.95 14.31
N PRO A 144 7.68 6.67 13.90
CA PRO A 144 8.62 5.74 14.54
C PRO A 144 10.08 6.16 14.40
N THR A 145 10.48 6.70 13.24
CA THR A 145 11.84 7.18 12.98
C THR A 145 12.15 8.40 13.85
N ILE A 146 11.23 9.36 13.91
CA ILE A 146 11.37 10.58 14.72
C ILE A 146 11.52 10.22 16.20
N GLU A 147 10.66 9.35 16.74
CA GLU A 147 10.72 8.96 18.15
C GLU A 147 12.05 8.26 18.48
N LYS A 148 12.57 7.40 17.59
CA LYS A 148 13.88 6.77 17.81
C LYS A 148 15.04 7.75 17.73
N LEU A 149 14.96 8.78 16.89
CA LEU A 149 15.97 9.83 16.85
C LEU A 149 15.91 10.73 18.09
N LYS A 150 14.71 11.03 18.62
CA LYS A 150 14.54 11.73 19.90
C LYS A 150 15.16 10.96 21.07
N GLU A 151 14.99 9.64 21.12
CA GLU A 151 15.65 8.77 22.11
C GLU A 151 17.18 8.87 22.03
N CYS A 152 17.73 9.13 20.84
CA CYS A 152 19.15 9.38 20.62
C CYS A 152 19.59 10.84 20.92
N GLY A 153 18.69 11.70 21.41
CA GLY A 153 18.97 13.09 21.75
C GLY A 153 18.85 14.09 20.59
N VAL A 154 18.26 13.68 19.46
CA VAL A 154 18.00 14.59 18.33
C VAL A 154 16.78 15.45 18.63
N THR A 155 16.92 16.77 18.45
CA THR A 155 15.82 17.73 18.60
C THR A 155 15.07 17.92 17.28
N PHE A 156 13.74 17.98 17.35
CA PHE A 156 12.85 18.30 16.24
C PHE A 156 12.07 19.58 16.59
N GLU A 157 11.87 20.45 15.59
CA GLU A 157 11.14 21.73 15.69
C GLU A 157 10.01 21.75 14.66
#